data_AF-A0A0A9VZ26-F1
#
_entry.id   AF-A0A0A9VZ26-F1
#
_cell.length_a   1.000
_cell.length_b   1.000
_cell.length_c   1.000
_cell.angle_alpha   90.00
_cell.angle_beta   90.00
_cell.angle_gamma   90.00
#
_symmetry.space_group_name_H-M   'P 1'
#
loop_
_entity.id
_entity.type
_entity.pdbx_description
1 polymer ?
#
loop_
_entity_poly.entity_id
_entity_poly.type
_entity_poly.pdbx_seq_one_letter_code
_entity_poly.pdbx_strand_id
1 'polypeptide(L)'
;MNRDSVAAQPSAIVFYAVLCTMVAVITAYVWLNVYYPVVFANRSTLWFAVVGVTAILAFISLMLAHATDPGFVTEDWEKVHRTPHLERKENGTLRWCSKTHCWKPDRAHYCTELHRYVYFYACTRTHTHTHSLHS
;
A
#
# COMPACT_ATOMS: atom_id res chain seq x y z
N MET A 1 10.64 22.83 12.53
CA MET A 1 11.02 23.17 11.15
C MET A 1 9.93 22.59 10.27
N ASN A 2 9.03 23.45 9.80
CA ASN A 2 7.74 23.10 9.21
C ASN A 2 7.93 22.86 7.70
N ARG A 3 7.74 21.62 7.23
CA ARG A 3 7.72 21.28 5.79
C ARG A 3 6.43 20.54 5.47
N ASP A 4 5.32 21.22 5.70
CA ASP A 4 4.02 20.80 5.19
C ASP A 4 3.84 21.39 3.78
N SER A 5 4.68 20.97 2.84
CA SER A 5 4.24 20.99 1.45
C SER A 5 3.17 19.92 1.33
N VAL A 6 1.90 20.34 1.43
CA VAL A 6 0.69 19.52 1.22
C VAL A 6 0.60 19.12 -0.26
N ALA A 7 1.63 18.42 -0.75
CA ALA A 7 1.45 17.53 -1.87
C ALA A 7 0.50 16.45 -1.34
N ALA A 8 -0.70 16.37 -1.92
CA ALA A 8 -1.62 15.29 -1.61
C ALA A 8 -0.82 13.98 -1.65
N GLN A 9 -0.80 13.23 -0.54
CA GLN A 9 -0.10 11.95 -0.49
C GLN A 9 -0.54 11.14 -1.72
N PRO A 10 0.36 10.47 -2.44
CA PRO A 10 0.01 9.77 -3.69
C PRO A 10 -1.13 8.75 -3.50
N SER A 11 -1.32 8.27 -2.27
CA SER A 11 -2.48 7.49 -1.83
C SER A 11 -3.83 8.20 -1.96
N ALA A 12 -3.90 9.48 -1.61
CA ALA A 12 -5.11 10.29 -1.71
C ALA A 12 -5.54 10.49 -3.16
N ILE A 13 -4.58 10.70 -4.07
CA ILE A 13 -4.86 10.84 -5.52
C ILE A 13 -5.47 9.54 -6.05
N VAL A 14 -4.88 8.39 -5.72
CA VAL A 14 -5.41 7.07 -6.14
C VAL A 14 -6.79 6.82 -5.54
N PHE A 15 -7.00 7.17 -4.27
CA PHE A 15 -8.31 7.07 -3.61
C PHE A 15 -9.39 7.88 -4.33
N TYR A 16 -9.13 9.16 -4.60
CA TYR A 16 -10.09 10.02 -5.31
C TYR A 16 -10.31 9.56 -6.74
N ALA A 17 -9.28 9.09 -7.44
CA ALA A 17 -9.42 8.54 -8.78
C ALA A 17 -10.35 7.31 -8.79
N VAL A 18 -10.14 6.35 -7.88
CA VAL A 18 -11.02 5.17 -7.75
C VAL A 18 -12.45 5.60 -7.42
N LEU A 19 -12.63 6.51 -6.45
CA LEU A 19 -13.94 7.03 -6.08
C LEU A 19 -14.66 7.71 -7.27
N CYS A 20 -13.97 8.57 -8.02
CA CYS A 20 -14.51 9.23 -9.20
C CYS A 20 -14.90 8.22 -10.29
N THR A 21 -14.08 7.21 -10.55
CA THR A 21 -14.42 6.15 -11.52
C THR A 21 -15.64 5.35 -11.07
N MET A 22 -15.77 5.03 -9.79
CA MET A 22 -16.95 4.37 -9.24
C MET A 22 -18.22 5.19 -9.45
N VAL A 23 -18.19 6.47 -9.09
CA VAL A 23 -19.34 7.39 -9.24
C VAL A 23 -19.72 7.55 -10.72
N ALA A 24 -18.72 7.68 -11.61
CA ALA A 24 -18.96 7.81 -13.05
C ALA A 24 -19.61 6.55 -13.64
N VAL A 25 -19.13 5.36 -13.27
CA VAL A 25 -19.69 4.07 -13.74
C VAL A 25 -21.12 3.89 -13.24
N ILE A 26 -21.40 4.19 -11.96
CA ILE A 26 -22.75 4.10 -11.39
C ILE A 26 -23.70 5.08 -12.09
N THR A 27 -23.28 6.34 -12.26
CA THR A 27 -24.08 7.36 -12.94
C THR A 27 -24.39 6.96 -14.38
N ALA A 28 -23.39 6.47 -15.11
CA ALA A 28 -23.57 5.99 -16.49
C ALA A 28 -24.51 4.77 -16.56
N TYR A 29 -24.38 3.83 -15.62
CA TYR A 29 -25.26 2.65 -15.53
C TYR A 29 -26.72 3.04 -15.31
N VAL A 30 -26.97 3.96 -14.36
CA VAL A 30 -28.33 4.45 -14.05
C VAL A 30 -28.89 5.20 -15.25
N TRP A 31 -28.12 6.10 -15.86
CA TRP A 31 -28.56 6.87 -17.02
C TRP A 31 -28.92 5.95 -18.21
N LEU A 32 -28.09 4.96 -18.53
CA LEU A 32 -28.36 4.02 -19.62
C LEU A 32 -29.57 3.12 -19.34
N ASN A 33 -29.79 2.69 -18.09
CA ASN A 33 -30.99 1.93 -17.72
C ASN A 33 -32.28 2.76 -17.83
N VAL A 34 -32.24 4.04 -17.42
CA VAL A 34 -33.42 4.92 -17.42
C VAL A 34 -33.81 5.33 -18.85
N TYR A 35 -32.82 5.74 -19.66
CA TYR A 35 -33.10 6.32 -20.98
C TYR A 35 -33.07 5.30 -22.12
N TYR A 36 -32.37 4.16 -21.98
CA TYR A 36 -32.19 3.17 -23.05
C TYR A 36 -32.36 1.72 -22.59
N PRO A 37 -33.48 1.36 -21.94
CA PRO A 37 -33.66 0.03 -21.33
C PRO A 37 -33.61 -1.13 -22.35
N VAL A 38 -34.06 -0.90 -23.59
CA VAL A 38 -34.14 -1.94 -24.64
C VAL A 38 -32.76 -2.29 -25.20
N VAL A 39 -31.87 -1.31 -25.33
CA VAL A 39 -30.47 -1.54 -25.78
C VAL A 39 -29.66 -2.22 -24.67
N PHE A 40 -30.05 -2.02 -23.42
CA PHE A 40 -29.32 -2.51 -22.26
C PHE A 40 -29.61 -3.97 -21.90
N ALA A 41 -30.70 -4.53 -22.40
CA ALA A 41 -31.25 -5.81 -21.92
C ALA A 41 -30.35 -7.05 -22.14
N ASN A 42 -29.47 -7.07 -23.16
CA ASN A 42 -28.90 -8.36 -23.62
C ASN A 42 -27.36 -8.48 -23.59
N ARG A 43 -26.58 -7.43 -23.32
CA ARG A 43 -25.10 -7.56 -23.32
C ARG A 43 -24.32 -6.54 -22.49
N SER A 44 -24.85 -5.34 -22.26
CA SER A 44 -24.15 -4.28 -21.52
C SER A 44 -24.15 -4.52 -20.01
N THR A 45 -25.21 -5.11 -19.44
CA THR A 45 -25.35 -5.30 -17.98
C THR A 45 -24.21 -6.09 -17.36
N LEU A 46 -23.73 -7.16 -18.02
CA LEU A 46 -22.59 -7.95 -17.55
C LEU A 46 -21.29 -7.14 -17.51
N TRP A 47 -21.05 -6.28 -18.50
CA TRP A 47 -19.86 -5.43 -18.53
C TRP A 47 -19.85 -4.41 -17.38
N PHE A 48 -20.99 -3.76 -17.13
CA PHE A 48 -21.12 -2.83 -16.00
C PHE A 48 -20.97 -3.55 -14.65
N ALA A 49 -21.50 -4.77 -14.53
CA ALA A 49 -21.34 -5.59 -13.34
C ALA A 49 -19.85 -5.93 -13.11
N VAL A 50 -19.13 -6.37 -14.16
CA VAL A 50 -17.69 -6.68 -14.07
C VAL A 50 -16.89 -5.45 -13.64
N VAL A 51 -17.07 -4.32 -14.33
CA VAL A 51 -16.36 -3.07 -14.01
C VAL A 51 -16.68 -2.59 -12.59
N GLY A 52 -17.95 -2.64 -12.19
CA GLY A 52 -18.38 -2.27 -10.84
C GLY A 52 -17.75 -3.14 -9.76
N VAL A 53 -17.78 -4.47 -9.92
CA VAL A 53 -17.16 -5.41 -8.98
C VAL A 53 -15.65 -5.20 -8.90
N THR A 54 -14.96 -5.04 -10.03
CA THR A 54 -13.52 -4.77 -10.03
C THR A 54 -13.19 -3.47 -9.31
N ALA A 55 -13.98 -2.40 -9.51
CA ALA A 55 -13.76 -1.13 -8.84
C ALA A 55 -14.00 -1.23 -7.32
N ILE A 56 -15.03 -1.97 -6.88
CA ILE A 56 -15.27 -2.25 -5.45
C ILE A 56 -14.09 -3.02 -4.85
N LEU A 57 -13.63 -4.08 -5.51
CA LEU A 57 -12.50 -4.87 -5.03
C LEU A 57 -11.21 -4.05 -4.96
N ALA A 58 -10.97 -3.18 -5.95
CA ALA A 58 -9.85 -2.24 -5.93
C ALA A 58 -9.96 -1.23 -4.78
N PHE A 59 -11.16 -0.72 -4.51
CA PHE A 59 -11.40 0.18 -3.39
C PHE A 59 -11.19 -0.50 -2.04
N ILE A 60 -11.74 -1.71 -1.85
CA ILE A 60 -11.56 -2.49 -0.62
C ILE A 60 -10.07 -2.81 -0.41
N SER A 61 -9.36 -3.24 -1.46
CA SER A 61 -7.94 -3.53 -1.35
C SER A 61 -7.12 -2.28 -1.00
N LEU A 62 -7.49 -1.11 -1.53
CA LEU A 62 -6.90 0.17 -1.15
C LEU A 62 -7.22 0.56 0.30
N MET A 63 -8.46 0.36 0.76
CA MET A 63 -8.85 0.63 2.15
C MET A 63 -8.11 -0.27 3.12
N LEU A 64 -8.08 -1.58 2.87
CA LEU A 64 -7.29 -2.53 3.65
C LEU A 64 -5.81 -2.17 3.58
N ALA A 65 -5.34 -1.65 2.45
CA ALA A 65 -3.98 -1.21 2.31
C ALA A 65 -3.61 -0.04 3.24
N HIS A 66 -4.52 0.88 3.45
CA HIS A 66 -4.33 2.01 4.35
C HIS A 66 -4.57 1.69 5.82
N ALA A 67 -5.54 0.82 6.11
CA ALA A 67 -5.91 0.47 7.48
C ALA A 67 -4.98 -0.57 8.11
N THR A 68 -4.25 -1.35 7.31
CA THR A 68 -3.36 -2.39 7.83
C THR A 68 -2.02 -1.79 8.24
N ASP A 69 -1.71 -1.85 9.54
CA ASP A 69 -0.41 -1.45 10.06
C ASP A 69 0.72 -2.26 9.38
N PRO A 70 1.73 -1.62 8.77
CA PRO A 70 2.90 -2.33 8.32
C PRO A 70 3.65 -2.90 9.52
N GLY A 71 3.40 -4.18 9.83
CA GLY A 71 3.84 -4.85 11.05
C GLY A 71 5.26 -4.47 11.50
N PHE A 72 5.42 -4.29 12.81
CA PHE A 72 6.64 -3.77 13.42
C PHE A 72 7.48 -4.87 14.07
N VAL A 73 8.76 -4.59 14.23
CA VAL A 73 9.69 -5.47 14.97
C VAL A 73 9.64 -5.08 16.45
N THR A 74 9.19 -5.99 17.32
CA THR A 74 9.18 -5.80 18.78
C THR A 74 10.59 -5.85 19.34
N GLU A 75 10.88 -5.17 20.45
CA GLU A 75 12.23 -5.19 21.06
C GLU A 75 12.68 -6.60 21.46
N ASP A 76 11.74 -7.46 21.87
CA ASP A 76 12.00 -8.84 22.27
C ASP A 76 12.16 -9.82 21.10
N TRP A 77 12.09 -9.34 19.85
CA TRP A 77 12.14 -10.22 18.68
C TRP A 77 13.41 -11.10 18.66
N GLU A 78 14.53 -10.56 19.14
CA GLU A 78 15.83 -11.24 19.26
C GLU A 78 15.80 -12.37 20.29
N LYS A 79 15.05 -12.19 21.40
CA LYS A 79 14.90 -13.21 22.45
C LYS A 79 14.02 -14.37 21.99
N VAL A 80 13.01 -14.06 21.17
CA VAL A 80 12.03 -15.03 20.66
C VAL A 80 12.62 -15.84 19.51
N HIS A 81 13.40 -15.22 18.62
CA HIS A 81 13.94 -15.88 17.43
C HIS A 81 15.40 -16.25 17.65
N ARG A 82 15.63 -17.45 18.20
CA ARG A 82 16.98 -18.06 18.32
C ARG A 82 17.56 -18.56 17.00
N THR A 83 16.85 -18.39 15.89
CA THR A 83 17.30 -18.83 14.56
C THR A 83 18.42 -17.92 14.05
N PRO A 84 19.47 -18.49 13.45
CA PRO A 84 20.57 -17.69 12.91
C PRO A 84 20.07 -16.77 11.78
N HIS A 85 20.43 -15.48 11.86
CA HIS A 85 20.15 -14.52 10.78
C HIS A 85 20.86 -14.96 9.50
N LEU A 86 20.09 -15.16 8.44
CA LEU A 86 20.61 -15.57 7.14
C LEU A 86 21.11 -14.36 6.35
N GLU A 87 20.51 -13.18 6.54
CA GLU A 87 20.93 -11.96 5.86
C GLU A 87 22.08 -11.25 6.61
N ARG A 88 23.17 -11.04 5.89
CA ARG A 88 24.34 -10.29 6.36
C ARG A 88 24.62 -9.12 5.43
N LYS A 89 25.38 -8.15 5.93
CA LYS A 89 25.99 -7.14 5.07
C LYS A 89 27.03 -7.79 4.16
N GLU A 90 27.46 -7.10 3.11
CA GLU A 90 28.52 -7.57 2.19
C GLU A 90 29.81 -7.96 2.92
N ASN A 91 30.12 -7.30 4.03
CA ASN A 91 31.27 -7.61 4.89
C ASN A 91 31.06 -8.83 5.83
N GLY A 92 29.96 -9.58 5.67
CA GLY A 92 29.63 -10.74 6.51
C GLY A 92 29.13 -10.39 7.91
N THR A 93 29.06 -9.12 8.30
CA THR A 93 28.54 -8.72 9.61
C THR A 93 27.02 -8.73 9.64
N LEU A 94 26.46 -8.96 10.84
CA LEU A 94 25.04 -8.85 11.06
C LEU A 94 24.57 -7.41 10.81
N ARG A 95 23.30 -7.26 10.42
CA ARG A 95 22.70 -5.96 10.12
C ARG A 95 22.31 -5.25 11.42
N TRP A 96 23.23 -4.50 12.03
CA TRP A 96 22.91 -3.60 13.14
C TRP A 96 22.32 -2.27 12.65
N CYS A 97 21.46 -1.66 13.45
CA CYS A 97 21.09 -0.27 13.28
C CYS A 97 21.43 0.59 14.49
N SER A 98 22.06 1.73 14.23
CA SER A 98 22.42 2.72 15.24
C SER A 98 21.24 3.52 15.77
N LYS A 99 20.13 3.66 15.03
CA LYS A 99 19.02 4.56 15.41
C LYS A 99 18.15 4.00 16.54
N THR A 100 17.95 2.69 16.54
CA THR A 100 17.05 1.98 17.46
C THR A 100 17.79 1.02 18.37
N HIS A 101 19.11 0.92 18.21
CA HIS A 101 19.97 0.03 18.96
C HIS A 101 19.48 -1.44 18.99
N CYS A 102 19.12 -1.98 17.82
CA CYS A 102 18.77 -3.39 17.70
C CYS A 102 19.28 -4.00 16.39
N TRP A 103 19.42 -5.33 16.38
CA TRP A 103 19.69 -6.09 15.18
C TRP A 103 18.46 -6.03 14.24
N LYS A 104 18.69 -6.11 12.93
CA LYS A 104 17.60 -6.15 11.95
C LYS A 104 17.27 -7.61 11.66
N PRO A 105 15.99 -8.01 11.74
CA PRO A 105 15.55 -9.29 11.20
C PRO A 105 15.81 -9.37 9.69
N ASP A 106 15.85 -10.60 9.17
CA ASP A 106 15.92 -10.84 7.73
C ASP A 106 14.76 -10.13 7.04
N ARG A 107 15.04 -9.42 5.94
CA ARG A 107 14.08 -8.59 5.20
C ARG A 107 13.45 -7.45 6.04
N ALA A 108 14.02 -7.01 7.16
CA ALA A 108 13.50 -5.85 7.89
C ALA A 108 14.25 -4.57 7.53
N HIS A 109 13.52 -3.46 7.38
CA HIS A 109 14.06 -2.15 7.03
C HIS A 109 13.56 -1.09 8.00
N TYR A 110 14.40 -0.07 8.24
CA TYR A 110 14.02 1.07 9.06
C TYR A 110 13.23 2.04 8.19
N CYS A 111 11.97 2.32 8.55
CA CYS A 111 11.17 3.32 7.89
C CYS A 111 11.38 4.66 8.61
N THR A 112 11.84 5.68 7.88
CA THR A 112 12.11 7.00 8.44
C THR A 112 10.83 7.71 8.86
N GLU A 113 9.76 7.59 8.07
CA GLU A 113 8.46 8.22 8.33
C GLU A 113 7.74 7.63 9.55
N LEU A 114 7.82 6.30 9.71
CA LEU A 114 7.21 5.61 10.85
C LEU A 114 8.15 5.57 12.07
N HIS A 115 9.39 6.05 11.92
CA HIS A 115 10.45 6.01 12.92
C HIS A 115 10.71 4.63 13.56
N ARG A 116 10.36 3.53 12.90
CA ARG A 116 10.44 2.14 13.42
C ARG A 116 10.85 1.13 12.34
N TYR A 117 11.17 -0.11 12.74
CA TYR A 117 11.34 -1.20 11.77
C TYR A 117 10.03 -1.74 11.30
N VAL A 118 10.04 -2.05 10.02
CA VAL A 118 8.96 -2.72 9.33
C VAL A 118 9.53 -3.89 8.55
N TYR A 119 8.80 -5.00 8.49
CA TYR A 119 9.15 -6.12 7.63
C TYR A 119 8.98 -5.71 6.15
N PHE A 120 9.82 -6.19 5.23
CA PHE A 120 9.85 -5.78 3.82
C PHE A 120 8.50 -5.97 3.11
N TYR A 121 7.75 -7.03 3.45
CA TYR A 121 6.40 -7.25 2.94
C TYR A 121 5.41 -6.14 3.29
N ALA A 122 5.76 -5.32 4.28
CA ALA A 122 4.99 -4.20 4.78
C ALA A 122 5.57 -2.83 4.35
N CYS A 123 6.85 -2.77 3.97
CA CYS A 123 7.57 -1.53 3.67
C CYS A 123 7.55 -1.12 2.19
N THR A 124 7.10 -1.98 1.27
CA THR A 124 6.92 -1.61 -0.15
C THR A 124 5.87 -0.50 -0.36
N ARG A 125 5.18 -0.09 0.71
CA ARG A 125 4.00 0.78 0.67
C ARG A 125 4.26 2.28 0.86
N THR A 126 5.47 2.70 1.22
CA THR A 126 5.79 4.13 1.39
C THR A 126 6.80 4.68 0.38
N HIS A 127 7.43 3.83 -0.43
CA HIS A 127 8.48 4.26 -1.36
C HIS A 127 8.28 3.69 -2.77
N THR A 128 7.38 4.32 -3.54
CA THR A 128 7.56 4.43 -5.00
C THR A 128 8.34 5.69 -5.41
N HIS A 129 8.91 6.44 -4.46
CA HIS A 129 9.88 7.49 -4.75
C HIS A 129 11.17 7.27 -3.98
N THR A 130 12.28 7.44 -4.71
CA THR A 130 13.69 7.51 -4.27
C THR A 130 14.44 6.21 -3.96
N HIS A 131 14.43 5.28 -4.92
CA HIS A 131 15.72 4.71 -5.35
C HIS A 131 16.50 5.80 -6.11
N SER A 132 17.08 6.75 -5.37
CA SER A 132 18.04 7.70 -5.93
C SER A 132 19.06 8.05 -4.86
N LEU A 133 20.24 7.43 -5.02
CA LEU A 133 21.55 8.01 -4.79
C LEU A 133 21.83 8.56 -3.38
N HIS A 134 22.43 7.71 -2.55
CA HIS A 134 23.58 8.12 -1.76
C HIS A 134 24.50 6.92 -1.57
N SER A 135 25.33 6.72 -2.59
CA SER A 135 26.73 6.31 -2.43
C SER A 135 27.50 7.39 -1.67
#